data_AF-A0AAU2ETU9-F1
#
_entry.id   AF-A0AAU2ETU9-F1
#
_cell.length_a   1.000
_cell.length_b   1.000
_cell.length_c   1.000
_cell.angle_alpha   90.00
_cell.angle_beta   90.00
_cell.angle_gamma   90.00
#
_symmetry.space_group_name_H-M   'P 1'
#
loop_
_entity.id
_entity.type
_entity.pdbx_description
1 polymer ?
#
loop_
_entity_poly.entity_id
_entity_poly.type
_entity_poly.pdbx_seq_one_letter_code
_entity_poly.pdbx_strand_id
1 'polypeptide(L)'
;MPRFNQSALVIAALTTTIAALAFPVWSYTDRSGTGVSNTAAGTVNTQWGPLTASDRSLIVRVRLAGLWEAPAGEKAMAKSSSATVKEAADHLLVGHGDLDERVRKVAAQLNVELPNQPNEAQQGFLAQMDAAQGKEFDRVWASILRKAHGTIFPDVATIRNQTQNSLVRQLATDTNQTVLDHITMLEKTGVVDFDAIANGTI
;
A
#
# COMPACT_ATOMS: atom_id res chain seq x y z
N MET A 1 13.97 -60.70 -29.21
CA MET A 1 13.87 -59.26 -28.88
C MET A 1 12.87 -59.11 -27.74
N PRO A 2 13.27 -58.78 -26.50
CA PRO A 2 12.31 -58.52 -25.44
C PRO A 2 11.70 -57.13 -25.68
N ARG A 3 10.37 -57.08 -25.74
CA ARG A 3 9.59 -55.84 -25.83
C ARG A 3 9.65 -55.15 -24.46
N PHE A 4 10.24 -53.96 -24.43
CA PHE A 4 10.21 -53.12 -23.23
C PHE A 4 8.78 -52.60 -23.02
N ASN A 5 8.17 -52.96 -21.90
CA ASN A 5 6.83 -52.53 -21.52
C ASN A 5 6.83 -51.01 -21.23
N GLN A 6 6.28 -50.24 -22.15
CA GLN A 6 6.10 -48.78 -22.03
C GLN A 6 5.28 -48.37 -20.79
N SER A 7 4.54 -49.30 -20.18
CA SER A 7 3.79 -49.08 -18.94
C SER A 7 4.68 -48.96 -17.68
N ALA A 8 5.90 -49.52 -17.69
CA ALA A 8 6.80 -49.41 -16.54
C ALA A 8 7.44 -48.01 -16.41
N LEU A 9 7.65 -47.33 -17.55
CA LEU A 9 8.17 -45.96 -17.59
C LEU A 9 7.14 -44.92 -17.13
N VAL A 10 5.85 -45.16 -17.34
CA VAL A 10 4.78 -44.25 -16.90
C VAL A 10 4.57 -44.32 -15.38
N ILE A 11 4.69 -45.51 -14.78
CA ILE A 11 4.54 -45.68 -13.32
C ILE A 11 5.74 -45.11 -12.55
N ALA A 12 6.96 -45.22 -13.09
CA ALA A 12 8.16 -44.61 -12.48
C ALA A 12 8.19 -43.07 -12.59
N ALA A 13 7.56 -42.49 -13.61
CA ALA A 13 7.41 -41.04 -13.76
C ALA A 13 6.31 -40.43 -12.84
N LEU A 14 5.27 -41.20 -12.51
CA LEU A 14 4.18 -40.75 -11.64
C LEU A 14 4.55 -40.75 -10.15
N THR A 15 5.41 -41.67 -9.69
CA THR A 15 5.89 -41.67 -8.29
C THR A 15 6.94 -40.60 -8.01
N THR A 16 7.75 -40.22 -9.00
CA THR A 16 8.71 -39.11 -8.90
C THR A 16 8.04 -37.73 -8.90
N THR A 17 6.86 -37.59 -9.50
CA THR A 17 6.11 -36.32 -9.50
C THR A 17 5.39 -36.06 -8.17
N ILE A 18 4.92 -37.11 -7.48
CA ILE A 18 4.29 -36.98 -6.15
C ILE A 18 5.35 -36.70 -5.06
N ALA A 19 6.55 -37.27 -5.17
CA ALA A 19 7.65 -36.94 -4.27
C ALA A 19 8.15 -35.49 -4.45
N ALA A 20 8.13 -34.94 -5.68
CA ALA A 20 8.51 -33.55 -5.94
C ALA A 20 7.47 -32.52 -5.45
N LEU A 21 6.21 -32.92 -5.24
CA LEU A 21 5.16 -32.06 -4.67
C LEU A 21 5.11 -32.11 -3.13
N ALA A 22 5.77 -33.08 -2.49
CA ALA A 22 5.90 -33.15 -1.03
C ALA A 22 7.12 -32.40 -0.48
N PHE A 23 8.13 -32.13 -1.33
CA PHE A 23 9.37 -31.46 -0.89
C PHE A 23 9.29 -29.95 -0.59
N PRO A 24 8.26 -29.16 -0.98
CA PRO A 24 8.12 -27.80 -0.47
C PRO A 24 7.23 -27.71 0.79
N VAL A 25 6.65 -28.80 1.27
CA VAL A 25 5.80 -28.75 2.49
C VAL A 25 6.65 -28.74 3.77
N TRP A 26 7.84 -29.33 3.74
CA TRP A 26 8.74 -29.33 4.91
C TRP A 26 9.59 -28.06 5.06
N SER A 27 9.79 -27.27 3.99
CA SER A 27 10.44 -25.96 4.11
C SER A 27 9.50 -24.85 4.61
N TYR A 28 8.20 -25.13 4.76
CA TYR A 28 7.23 -24.22 5.38
C TYR A 28 6.92 -24.57 6.84
N THR A 29 7.16 -25.80 7.29
CA THR A 29 6.92 -26.21 8.68
C THR A 29 7.96 -25.66 9.66
N ASP A 30 9.15 -25.27 9.21
CA ASP A 30 10.15 -24.60 10.05
C ASP A 30 9.89 -23.09 10.25
N ARG A 31 8.79 -22.56 9.69
CA ARG A 31 8.19 -21.28 10.10
C ARG A 31 7.06 -21.46 11.11
N SER A 32 6.98 -22.63 11.77
CA SER A 32 6.09 -22.83 12.91
C SER A 32 6.66 -22.12 14.15
N GLY A 33 6.34 -20.83 14.28
CA GLY A 33 6.70 -20.10 15.50
C GLY A 33 6.30 -18.63 15.60
N THR A 34 5.91 -17.93 14.52
CA THR A 34 5.76 -16.44 14.62
C THR A 34 4.60 -15.81 13.85
N GLY A 35 3.76 -16.59 13.16
CA GLY A 35 2.58 -16.06 12.46
C GLY A 35 1.37 -15.88 13.39
N VAL A 36 0.76 -17.00 13.78
CA VAL A 36 -0.51 -16.98 14.52
C VAL A 36 -0.34 -16.55 15.98
N SER A 37 0.71 -17.03 16.65
CA SER A 37 0.96 -16.73 18.08
C SER A 37 1.37 -15.28 18.33
N ASN A 38 2.01 -14.63 17.34
CA ASN A 38 2.44 -13.23 17.44
C ASN A 38 1.34 -12.25 16.99
N THR A 39 0.37 -12.69 16.18
CA THR A 39 -0.86 -11.91 15.92
C THR A 39 -1.74 -11.81 17.17
N ALA A 40 -1.77 -12.84 18.02
CA ALA A 40 -2.56 -12.81 19.27
C ALA A 40 -2.03 -11.79 20.28
N ALA A 41 -0.71 -11.58 20.35
CA ALA A 41 -0.09 -10.56 21.19
C ALA A 41 -0.39 -9.15 20.62
N GLY A 42 -1.42 -8.50 21.17
CA GLY A 42 -1.83 -7.14 20.77
C GLY A 42 -3.08 -7.07 19.91
N THR A 43 -3.75 -8.18 19.61
CA THR A 43 -5.06 -8.14 18.97
C THR A 43 -6.16 -7.83 20.00
N VAL A 44 -7.05 -6.89 19.66
CA VAL A 44 -8.19 -6.49 20.51
C VAL A 44 -9.47 -6.99 19.86
N ASN A 45 -10.30 -7.72 20.61
CA ASN A 45 -11.60 -8.13 20.11
C ASN A 45 -12.56 -6.93 20.09
N THR A 46 -13.20 -6.71 18.95
CA THR A 46 -14.21 -5.67 18.77
C THR A 46 -15.50 -6.30 18.23
N GLN A 47 -16.62 -5.57 18.28
CA GLN A 47 -17.87 -6.02 17.67
C GLN A 47 -17.79 -6.19 16.14
N TRP A 48 -16.76 -5.62 15.50
CA TRP A 48 -16.53 -5.71 14.06
C TRP A 48 -15.54 -6.81 13.65
N GLY A 49 -15.02 -7.57 14.62
CA GLY A 49 -13.99 -8.60 14.46
C GLY A 49 -12.69 -8.26 15.18
N PRO A 50 -11.72 -9.19 15.24
CA PRO A 50 -10.42 -8.97 15.87
C PRO A 50 -9.67 -7.82 15.19
N LEU A 51 -9.19 -6.85 15.99
CA LEU A 51 -8.40 -5.70 15.56
C LEU A 51 -6.92 -5.96 15.84
N THR A 52 -6.16 -6.25 14.79
CA THR A 52 -4.74 -6.58 14.86
C THR A 52 -3.85 -5.32 14.90
N ALA A 53 -2.54 -5.51 15.13
CA ALA A 53 -1.57 -4.42 15.03
C ALA A 53 -1.46 -3.86 13.59
N SER A 54 -1.52 -4.73 12.57
CA SER A 54 -1.49 -4.33 11.16
C SER A 54 -2.70 -3.48 10.78
N ASP A 55 -3.88 -3.81 11.32
CA ASP A 55 -5.10 -3.02 11.12
C ASP A 55 -4.96 -1.60 11.67
N ARG A 56 -4.46 -1.47 12.92
CA ARG A 56 -4.20 -0.15 13.53
C ARG A 56 -3.14 0.62 12.74
N SER A 57 -2.11 -0.06 12.24
CA SER A 57 -1.09 0.55 11.39
C SER A 57 -1.67 1.12 10.09
N LEU A 58 -2.63 0.45 9.44
CA LEU A 58 -3.31 1.00 8.26
C LEU A 58 -4.08 2.27 8.62
N ILE A 59 -4.86 2.24 9.69
CA ILE A 59 -5.64 3.40 10.17
C ILE A 59 -4.71 4.61 10.38
N VAL A 60 -3.60 4.43 11.08
CA VAL A 60 -2.62 5.51 11.31
C VAL A 60 -1.98 5.99 10.01
N ARG A 61 -1.62 5.08 9.09
CA ARG A 61 -0.97 5.43 7.82
C ARG A 61 -1.89 6.17 6.85
N VAL A 62 -3.17 5.82 6.80
CA VAL A 62 -4.17 6.57 6.01
C VAL A 62 -4.32 7.98 6.53
N ARG A 63 -4.39 8.17 7.86
CA ARG A 63 -4.41 9.52 8.46
C ARG A 63 -3.13 10.30 8.14
N LEU A 64 -1.96 9.66 8.29
CA LEU A 64 -0.69 10.29 7.96
C LEU A 64 -0.64 10.72 6.49
N ALA A 65 -1.17 9.93 5.56
CA ALA A 65 -1.23 10.30 4.14
C ALA A 65 -2.04 11.59 3.93
N GLY A 66 -3.27 11.66 4.47
CA GLY A 66 -4.09 12.88 4.35
C GLY A 66 -3.44 14.14 4.92
N LEU A 67 -2.68 14.01 6.02
CA LEU A 67 -2.02 15.14 6.69
C LEU A 67 -0.97 15.85 5.84
N TRP A 68 -0.31 15.16 4.90
CA TRP A 68 0.74 15.77 4.06
C TRP A 68 0.34 15.88 2.59
N GLU A 69 -0.57 15.03 2.10
CA GLU A 69 -0.98 15.07 0.69
C GLU A 69 -1.98 16.18 0.42
N ALA A 70 -2.78 16.60 1.41
CA ALA A 70 -3.59 17.80 1.30
C ALA A 70 -2.74 19.06 1.02
N PRO A 71 -1.74 19.43 1.85
CA PRO A 71 -0.88 20.57 1.53
C PRO A 71 -0.02 20.35 0.28
N ALA A 72 0.34 19.11 -0.08
CA ALA A 72 1.02 18.83 -1.35
C ALA A 72 0.12 19.14 -2.57
N GLY A 73 -1.16 18.75 -2.52
CA GLY A 73 -2.15 19.06 -3.55
C GLY A 73 -2.38 20.56 -3.68
N GLU A 74 -2.55 21.27 -2.56
CA GLU A 74 -2.69 22.74 -2.54
C GLU A 74 -1.48 23.45 -3.17
N LYS A 75 -0.26 22.99 -2.87
CA LYS A 75 0.97 23.51 -3.49
C LYS A 75 0.95 23.31 -5.01
N ALA A 76 0.50 22.17 -5.52
CA ALA A 76 0.42 21.94 -6.96
C ALA A 76 -0.62 22.83 -7.64
N MET A 77 -1.78 23.03 -7.00
CA MET A 77 -2.79 23.97 -7.48
C MET A 77 -2.25 25.41 -7.59
N ALA A 78 -1.41 25.82 -6.63
CA ALA A 78 -0.83 27.15 -6.57
C ALA A 78 0.40 27.35 -7.48
N LYS A 79 1.33 26.38 -7.51
CA LYS A 79 2.66 26.52 -8.13
C LYS A 79 2.73 26.01 -9.57
N SER A 80 1.91 25.02 -9.93
CA SER A 80 1.99 24.43 -11.27
C SER A 80 1.28 25.29 -12.32
N SER A 81 1.80 25.27 -13.54
CA SER A 81 1.11 25.78 -14.73
C SER A 81 0.57 24.66 -15.62
N SER A 82 0.86 23.40 -15.29
CA SER A 82 0.43 22.23 -16.07
C SER A 82 -1.00 21.84 -15.73
N ALA A 83 -1.85 21.72 -16.75
CA ALA A 83 -3.23 21.27 -16.58
C ALA A 83 -3.32 19.84 -16.03
N THR A 84 -2.43 18.94 -16.45
CA THR A 84 -2.44 17.54 -15.99
C THR A 84 -1.95 17.41 -14.54
N VAL A 85 -1.02 18.27 -14.11
CA VAL A 85 -0.60 18.33 -12.70
C VAL A 85 -1.72 18.86 -11.82
N LYS A 86 -2.44 19.89 -12.26
CA LYS A 86 -3.62 20.40 -11.53
C LYS A 86 -4.75 19.38 -11.47
N GLU A 87 -5.00 18.64 -12.55
CA GLU A 87 -5.97 17.54 -12.57
C GLU A 87 -5.57 16.44 -11.55
N ALA A 88 -4.31 16.02 -11.54
CA ALA A 88 -3.83 15.04 -10.56
C ALA A 88 -3.89 15.57 -9.11
N ALA A 89 -3.62 16.86 -8.90
CA ALA A 89 -3.74 17.50 -7.59
C ALA A 89 -5.18 17.57 -7.09
N ASP A 90 -6.15 17.84 -7.98
CA ASP A 90 -7.57 17.82 -7.65
C ASP A 90 -8.03 16.43 -7.18
N HIS A 91 -7.64 15.38 -7.92
CA HIS A 91 -7.88 14.00 -7.50
C HIS A 91 -7.30 13.69 -6.12
N LEU A 92 -6.05 14.08 -5.85
CA LEU A 92 -5.41 13.91 -4.54
C LEU A 92 -6.19 14.61 -3.43
N LEU A 93 -6.60 15.86 -3.63
CA LEU A 93 -7.34 16.63 -2.64
C LEU A 93 -8.69 16.00 -2.32
N VAL A 94 -9.45 15.58 -3.34
CA VAL A 94 -10.75 14.92 -3.17
C VAL A 94 -10.58 13.56 -2.51
N GLY A 95 -9.71 12.70 -3.05
CA GLY A 95 -9.50 11.34 -2.56
C GLY A 95 -8.99 11.30 -1.13
N HIS A 96 -8.02 12.16 -0.78
CA HIS A 96 -7.54 12.25 0.61
C HIS A 96 -8.52 12.94 1.56
N GLY A 97 -9.33 13.90 1.09
CA GLY A 97 -10.42 14.46 1.89
C GLY A 97 -11.42 13.40 2.31
N ASP A 98 -11.90 12.59 1.35
CA ASP A 98 -12.84 11.50 1.61
C ASP A 98 -12.24 10.42 2.52
N LEU A 99 -10.98 10.03 2.29
CA LEU A 99 -10.29 9.07 3.15
C LEU A 99 -10.06 9.59 4.56
N ASP A 100 -9.79 10.89 4.74
CA ASP A 100 -9.56 11.47 6.07
C ASP A 100 -10.84 11.45 6.93
N GLU A 101 -11.99 11.77 6.34
CA GLU A 101 -13.28 11.66 7.03
C GLU A 101 -13.53 10.20 7.47
N ARG A 102 -13.33 9.25 6.55
CA ARG A 102 -13.56 7.82 6.80
C ARG A 102 -12.63 7.28 7.88
N VAL A 103 -11.33 7.58 7.80
CA VAL A 103 -10.35 7.06 8.76
C VAL A 103 -10.58 7.62 10.15
N ARG A 104 -10.98 8.89 10.29
CA ARG A 104 -11.36 9.48 11.59
C ARG A 104 -12.55 8.77 12.21
N LYS A 105 -13.58 8.46 11.41
CA LYS A 105 -14.75 7.69 11.87
C LYS A 105 -14.35 6.28 12.32
N VAL A 106 -13.59 5.56 11.50
CA VAL A 106 -13.12 4.20 11.81
C VAL A 106 -12.24 4.19 13.06
N ALA A 107 -11.32 5.14 13.18
CA ALA A 107 -10.46 5.29 14.34
C ALA A 107 -11.24 5.54 15.63
N ALA A 108 -12.26 6.41 15.58
CA ALA A 108 -13.14 6.66 16.73
C ALA A 108 -13.92 5.39 17.15
N GLN A 109 -14.47 4.64 16.17
CA GLN A 109 -15.19 3.39 16.45
C GLN A 109 -14.30 2.29 17.04
N LEU A 110 -13.02 2.25 16.64
CA LEU A 110 -12.06 1.24 17.05
C LEU A 110 -11.14 1.70 18.19
N ASN A 111 -11.34 2.92 18.71
CA ASN A 111 -10.52 3.56 19.73
C ASN A 111 -9.01 3.54 19.38
N VAL A 112 -8.69 3.93 18.14
CA VAL A 112 -7.32 4.06 17.64
C VAL A 112 -6.92 5.54 17.67
N GLU A 113 -5.81 5.84 18.33
CA GLU A 113 -5.27 7.20 18.34
C GLU A 113 -4.71 7.59 16.98
N LEU A 114 -5.01 8.82 16.56
CA LEU A 114 -4.60 9.36 15.27
C LEU A 114 -3.58 10.49 15.46
N PRO A 115 -2.55 10.57 14.61
CA PRO A 115 -1.68 11.73 14.58
C PRO A 115 -2.43 12.95 14.04
N ASN A 116 -1.93 14.14 14.42
CA ASN A 116 -2.49 15.43 14.02
C ASN A 116 -1.53 16.28 13.18
N GLN A 117 -0.35 15.75 12.84
CA GLN A 117 0.63 16.39 11.98
C GLN A 117 1.39 15.35 11.16
N PRO A 118 1.93 15.71 9.98
CA PRO A 118 2.81 14.84 9.21
C PRO A 118 4.02 14.40 10.04
N ASN A 119 4.54 13.21 9.74
CA ASN A 119 5.81 12.77 10.32
C ASN A 119 7.00 13.49 9.68
N GLU A 120 8.21 13.33 10.24
CA GLU A 120 9.41 14.04 9.80
C GLU A 120 9.73 13.81 8.31
N ALA A 121 9.62 12.59 7.81
CA ALA A 121 9.86 12.29 6.41
C ALA A 121 8.88 13.03 5.49
N GLN A 122 7.59 13.04 5.85
CA GLN A 122 6.54 13.75 5.12
C GLN A 122 6.71 15.27 5.16
N GLN A 123 7.19 15.83 6.28
CA GLN A 123 7.58 17.24 6.34
C GLN A 123 8.76 17.53 5.41
N GLY A 124 9.73 16.63 5.34
CA GLY A 124 10.84 16.69 4.38
C GLY A 124 10.37 16.70 2.93
N PHE A 125 9.37 15.89 2.58
CA PHE A 125 8.76 15.89 1.25
C PHE A 125 8.14 17.25 0.90
N LEU A 126 7.37 17.84 1.83
CA LEU A 126 6.79 19.16 1.65
C LEU A 126 7.87 20.24 1.49
N ALA A 127 8.96 20.16 2.24
CA ALA A 127 10.09 21.08 2.13
C ALA A 127 10.78 21.00 0.75
N GLN A 128 10.95 19.79 0.20
CA GLN A 128 11.48 19.62 -1.16
C GLN A 128 10.57 20.28 -2.21
N MET A 129 9.25 20.11 -2.07
CA MET A 129 8.27 20.77 -2.94
C MET A 129 8.30 22.29 -2.80
N ASP A 130 8.57 22.82 -1.61
CA ASP A 130 8.69 24.26 -1.37
C ASP A 130 9.94 24.85 -2.05
N ALA A 131 11.06 24.14 -2.01
CA ALA A 131 12.31 24.55 -2.64
C ALA A 131 12.25 24.49 -4.18
N ALA A 132 11.47 23.58 -4.76
CA ALA A 132 11.34 23.41 -6.20
C ALA A 132 10.43 24.46 -6.86
N GLN A 133 10.65 24.78 -8.13
CA GLN A 133 9.86 25.74 -8.92
C GLN A 133 9.68 25.31 -10.37
N GLY A 134 8.64 25.82 -11.03
CA GLY A 134 8.37 25.55 -12.44
C GLY A 134 8.30 24.05 -12.76
N LYS A 135 8.95 23.62 -13.84
CA LYS A 135 8.95 22.20 -14.25
C LYS A 135 9.62 21.27 -13.23
N GLU A 136 10.58 21.79 -12.46
CA GLU A 136 11.22 20.99 -11.41
C GLU A 136 10.25 20.71 -10.27
N PHE A 137 9.41 21.70 -9.91
CA PHE A 137 8.33 21.48 -8.96
C PHE A 137 7.40 20.35 -9.42
N ASP A 138 6.96 20.40 -10.68
CA ASP A 138 6.05 19.38 -11.22
C ASP A 138 6.68 17.97 -11.17
N ARG A 139 7.97 17.83 -11.52
CA ARG A 139 8.71 16.55 -11.45
C ARG A 139 8.84 16.05 -10.02
N VAL A 140 9.33 16.87 -9.09
CA VAL A 140 9.52 16.52 -7.68
C VAL A 140 8.18 16.12 -7.05
N TRP A 141 7.15 16.93 -7.28
CA TRP A 141 5.80 16.70 -6.76
C TRP A 141 5.23 15.36 -7.24
N ALA A 142 5.20 15.15 -8.55
CA ALA A 142 4.61 13.94 -9.12
C ALA A 142 5.37 12.68 -8.70
N SER A 143 6.70 12.76 -8.66
CA SER A 143 7.54 11.59 -8.40
C SER A 143 7.55 11.17 -6.93
N ILE A 144 7.58 12.12 -5.99
CA ILE A 144 7.46 11.82 -4.55
C ILE A 144 6.10 11.18 -4.25
N LEU A 145 5.00 11.80 -4.73
CA LEU A 145 3.66 11.28 -4.51
C LEU A 145 3.49 9.91 -5.16
N ARG A 146 4.01 9.72 -6.37
CA ARG A 146 3.90 8.44 -7.07
C ARG A 146 4.68 7.34 -6.35
N LYS A 147 5.87 7.65 -5.84
CA LYS A 147 6.66 6.74 -5.00
C LYS A 147 5.89 6.36 -3.73
N ALA A 148 5.37 7.35 -2.99
CA ALA A 148 4.65 7.14 -1.75
C ALA A 148 3.45 6.19 -1.93
N HIS A 149 2.64 6.42 -2.97
CA HIS A 149 1.54 5.54 -3.32
C HIS A 149 1.99 4.13 -3.71
N GLY A 150 3.07 4.01 -4.50
CA GLY A 150 3.65 2.71 -4.86
C GLY A 150 4.14 1.92 -3.65
N THR A 151 4.71 2.60 -2.65
CA THR A 151 5.19 1.96 -1.41
C THR A 151 4.04 1.41 -0.57
N ILE A 152 2.93 2.14 -0.42
CA ILE A 152 1.84 1.72 0.46
C ILE A 152 0.90 0.69 -0.18
N PHE A 153 0.76 0.70 -1.51
CA PHE A 153 -0.15 -0.17 -2.26
C PHE A 153 -0.12 -1.67 -1.87
N PRO A 154 1.05 -2.36 -1.83
CA PRO A 154 1.10 -3.78 -1.45
C PRO A 154 0.67 -4.03 0.00
N ASP A 155 0.90 -3.07 0.91
CA ASP A 155 0.50 -3.21 2.32
C ASP A 155 -1.02 -3.11 2.49
N VAL A 156 -1.65 -2.19 1.77
CA VAL A 156 -3.13 -2.06 1.77
C VAL A 156 -3.75 -3.34 1.20
N ALA A 157 -3.22 -3.88 0.10
CA ALA A 157 -3.66 -5.14 -0.47
C ALA A 157 -3.50 -6.32 0.53
N THR A 158 -2.37 -6.39 1.23
CA THR A 158 -2.11 -7.42 2.23
C THR A 158 -3.13 -7.36 3.38
N ILE A 159 -3.36 -6.16 3.92
CA ILE A 159 -4.31 -5.96 5.01
C ILE A 159 -5.73 -6.24 4.54
N ARG A 160 -6.10 -5.81 3.32
CA ARG A 160 -7.40 -6.10 2.74
C ARG A 160 -7.68 -7.60 2.62
N ASN A 161 -6.65 -8.40 2.34
CA ASN A 161 -6.74 -9.85 2.26
C ASN A 161 -6.82 -10.52 3.65
N GLN A 162 -6.05 -10.04 4.62
CA GLN A 162 -5.86 -10.73 5.90
C GLN A 162 -6.81 -10.29 7.00
N THR A 163 -7.30 -9.04 6.96
CA THR A 163 -8.07 -8.48 8.08
C THR A 163 -9.38 -9.22 8.31
N GLN A 164 -9.63 -9.55 9.57
CA GLN A 164 -10.91 -10.09 10.02
C GLN A 164 -11.87 -8.99 10.48
N ASN A 165 -11.39 -7.76 10.69
CA ASN A 165 -12.20 -6.62 11.09
C ASN A 165 -12.95 -6.01 9.90
N SER A 166 -14.28 -5.95 9.98
CA SER A 166 -15.13 -5.45 8.88
C SER A 166 -14.97 -3.97 8.58
N LEU A 167 -14.75 -3.11 9.58
CA LEU A 167 -14.49 -1.68 9.36
C LEU A 167 -13.14 -1.46 8.66
N VAL A 168 -12.11 -2.19 9.10
CA VAL A 168 -10.78 -2.11 8.50
C VAL A 168 -10.79 -2.66 7.08
N ARG A 169 -11.57 -3.72 6.82
CA ARG A 169 -11.76 -4.27 5.48
C ARG A 169 -12.34 -3.25 4.51
N GLN A 170 -13.35 -2.49 4.95
CA GLN A 170 -13.93 -1.44 4.14
C GLN A 170 -12.93 -0.30 3.91
N LEU A 171 -12.27 0.16 4.97
CA LEU A 171 -11.24 1.20 4.86
C LEU A 171 -10.13 0.79 3.87
N ALA A 172 -9.65 -0.45 3.95
CA ALA A 172 -8.64 -0.96 3.02
C ALA A 172 -9.15 -1.05 1.56
N THR A 173 -10.43 -1.34 1.35
CA THR A 173 -11.06 -1.26 0.02
C THR A 173 -11.04 0.18 -0.52
N ASP A 174 -11.50 1.14 0.29
CA ASP A 174 -11.58 2.55 -0.10
C ASP A 174 -10.17 3.12 -0.36
N THR A 175 -9.20 2.77 0.50
CA THR A 175 -7.80 3.14 0.32
C THR A 175 -7.19 2.55 -0.95
N ASN A 176 -7.43 1.27 -1.25
CA ASN A 176 -6.92 0.67 -2.49
C ASN A 176 -7.45 1.36 -3.75
N GLN A 177 -8.75 1.69 -3.77
CA GLN A 177 -9.36 2.40 -4.90
C GLN A 177 -8.73 3.78 -5.10
N THR A 178 -8.56 4.52 -4.00
CA THR A 178 -7.96 5.86 -4.01
C THR A 178 -6.49 5.81 -4.45
N VAL A 179 -5.71 4.86 -3.92
CA VAL A 179 -4.29 4.72 -4.26
C VAL A 179 -4.09 4.41 -5.73
N LEU A 180 -4.91 3.53 -6.32
CA LEU A 180 -4.82 3.21 -7.75
C LEU A 180 -5.23 4.37 -8.65
N ASP A 181 -6.27 5.12 -8.26
CA ASP A 181 -6.66 6.36 -8.96
C ASP A 181 -5.50 7.37 -8.95
N HIS A 182 -4.95 7.67 -7.78
CA HIS A 182 -3.85 8.63 -7.65
C HIS A 182 -2.61 8.19 -8.42
N ILE A 183 -2.23 6.91 -8.36
CA ILE A 183 -1.14 6.36 -9.20
C ILE A 183 -1.40 6.68 -10.67
N THR A 184 -2.60 6.39 -11.17
CA THR A 184 -2.97 6.61 -12.57
C THR A 184 -2.88 8.10 -12.94
N MET A 185 -3.39 8.98 -12.08
CA MET A 185 -3.40 10.41 -12.34
C MET A 185 -2.02 11.04 -12.24
N LEU A 186 -1.20 10.61 -11.30
CA LEU A 186 0.20 11.03 -11.17
C LEU A 186 1.02 10.60 -12.38
N GLU A 187 0.87 9.37 -12.86
CA GLU A 187 1.55 8.91 -14.08
C GLU A 187 1.07 9.66 -15.33
N LYS A 188 -0.22 9.99 -15.42
CA LYS A 188 -0.81 10.79 -16.50
C LYS A 188 -0.20 12.20 -16.62
N THR A 189 0.41 12.73 -15.55
CA THR A 189 1.12 14.02 -15.61
C THR A 189 2.26 14.02 -16.64
N GLY A 190 2.85 12.86 -16.92
CA GLY A 190 3.99 12.71 -17.84
C GLY A 190 5.32 13.21 -17.30
N VAL A 191 5.38 13.63 -16.03
CA VAL A 191 6.61 14.19 -15.41
C VAL A 191 7.14 13.34 -14.25
N VAL A 192 6.59 12.15 -14.04
CA VAL A 192 7.11 11.18 -13.06
C VAL A 192 8.49 10.69 -13.50
N ASP A 193 9.44 10.74 -12.58
CA ASP A 193 10.80 10.22 -12.74
C ASP A 193 10.87 8.75 -12.31
N PHE A 194 10.49 7.84 -13.20
CA PHE A 194 10.50 6.40 -12.93
C PHE A 194 11.90 5.84 -12.67
N ASP A 195 12.93 6.39 -13.30
CA ASP A 195 14.32 5.96 -13.10
C ASP A 195 14.78 6.26 -11.68
N ALA A 196 14.51 7.45 -11.17
CA ALA A 196 14.85 7.80 -9.79
C ALA A 196 14.03 7.01 -8.77
N ILE A 197 12.76 6.68 -9.07
CA ILE A 197 11.96 5.76 -8.23
C ILE A 197 12.61 4.37 -8.19
N ALA A 198 12.95 3.80 -9.35
CA ALA A 198 13.54 2.46 -9.46
C ALA A 198 14.91 2.36 -8.77
N ASN A 199 15.69 3.43 -8.82
CA ASN A 199 17.01 3.50 -8.20
C ASN A 199 16.99 3.96 -6.73
N GLY A 200 15.82 4.31 -6.19
CA GLY A 200 15.68 4.77 -4.80
C GLY A 200 16.34 6.12 -4.52
N THR A 201 16.42 7.01 -5.51
CA THR A 201 17.08 8.32 -5.40
C THR A 201 16.10 9.49 -5.22
N ILE A 202 14.82 9.18 -5.01
CA ILE A 202 13.77 10.09 -4.50
C ILE A 202 13.50 9.75 -3.05
#